data_AF-A0A067G3T9-F1
#
_entry.id   AF-A0A067G3T9-F1
#
_cell.length_a   1.000
_cell.length_b   1.000
_cell.length_c   1.000
_cell.angle_alpha   90.00
_cell.angle_beta   90.00
_cell.angle_gamma   90.00
#
_symmetry.space_group_name_H-M   'P 1'
#
loop_
_entity.id
_entity.type
_entity.pdbx_description
1 polymer ?
#
loop_
_entity_poly.entity_id
_entity_poly.type
_entity_poly.pdbx_seq_one_letter_code
_entity_poly.pdbx_strand_id
1 'polypeptide(L)'
;MTVFLIMFLFQYLPKIYHSVCLLRRMQNLSGYIFGTVWWGIVLNMIAYFVASHAAGACWYLLGIQRSAKCLREQCREMNGCDLRLLSCKEPIYYGTTDMVRDRARLAWAENKQARSTCIESSNNYDYGAYKWTVQLVTNVSRLEKILFPIFWGLMTLSTFGNLESTTEWLEVVFNIIVLTSGLLLVTMLIGNIK
;
A
#
# COMPACT_ATOMS: atom_id res chain seq x y z
N MET A 1 9.19 2.81 -8.88
CA MET A 1 8.21 2.57 -7.79
C MET A 1 7.68 1.14 -7.78
N THR A 2 7.49 0.51 -8.94
CA THR A 2 7.27 -0.96 -9.05
C THR A 2 8.35 -1.76 -8.33
N VAL A 3 9.61 -1.31 -8.37
CA VAL A 3 10.72 -1.87 -7.61
C VAL A 3 10.41 -1.96 -6.11
N PHE A 4 9.82 -0.94 -5.49
CA PHE A 4 9.48 -0.99 -4.06
C PHE A 4 8.39 -2.03 -3.75
N LEU A 5 7.41 -2.19 -4.65
CA LEU A 5 6.37 -3.21 -4.52
C LEU A 5 6.98 -4.62 -4.64
N ILE A 6 7.86 -4.83 -5.62
CA ILE A 6 8.57 -6.10 -5.81
C ILE A 6 9.47 -6.39 -4.60
N MET A 7 10.24 -5.41 -4.13
CA MET A 7 11.08 -5.53 -2.93
C MET A 7 10.24 -5.87 -1.70
N PHE A 8 9.10 -5.19 -1.51
CA PHE A 8 8.18 -5.48 -0.42
C PHE A 8 7.70 -6.92 -0.48
N LEU A 9 7.16 -7.39 -1.62
CA LEU A 9 6.69 -8.76 -1.79
C LEU A 9 7.83 -9.78 -1.59
N PHE A 10 9.00 -9.53 -2.17
CA PHE A 10 10.15 -10.41 -2.07
C PHE A 10 10.69 -10.50 -0.65
N GLN A 11 10.58 -9.43 0.15
CA GLN A 11 10.97 -9.48 1.56
C GLN A 11 9.87 -10.09 2.44
N TYR A 12 8.60 -9.85 2.09
CA TYR A 12 7.46 -10.25 2.88
C TYR A 12 7.16 -11.75 2.76
N LEU A 13 7.12 -12.30 1.54
CA LEU A 13 6.79 -13.70 1.28
C LEU A 13 7.73 -14.69 2.00
N PRO A 14 9.07 -14.52 1.97
CA PRO A 14 9.98 -15.42 2.70
C PRO A 14 9.79 -15.33 4.22
N LYS A 15 9.50 -14.14 4.77
CA LYS A 15 9.21 -13.98 6.20
C LYS A 15 7.95 -14.74 6.59
N ILE A 16 6.89 -14.66 5.78
CA ILE A 16 5.65 -15.42 6.00
C ILE A 16 5.92 -16.92 5.91
N TYR A 17 6.63 -17.36 4.87
CA TYR A 17 6.98 -18.77 4.70
C TYR A 17 7.77 -19.29 5.91
N HIS A 18 8.79 -18.56 6.36
CA HIS A 18 9.59 -18.92 7.52
C HIS A 18 8.74 -18.99 8.80
N SER A 19 7.89 -18.00 9.04
CA SER A 19 6.97 -17.99 10.18
C SER A 19 6.00 -19.18 10.16
N VAL A 20 5.44 -19.53 9.00
CA VAL A 20 4.56 -20.69 8.84
C VAL A 20 5.31 -22.00 9.09
N CYS A 21 6.53 -22.15 8.56
CA CYS A 21 7.38 -23.31 8.83
C CYS A 21 7.70 -23.45 10.32
N LEU A 22 8.03 -22.35 10.98
CA LEU A 22 8.29 -22.32 12.42
C LEU A 22 7.05 -22.70 13.22
N LEU A 23 5.89 -22.12 12.91
CA LEU A 23 4.62 -22.44 13.55
C LEU A 23 4.27 -23.93 13.40
N ARG A 24 4.43 -24.49 12.18
CA ARG A 24 4.17 -25.92 11.92
C ARG A 24 5.13 -26.82 12.73
N ARG A 25 6.40 -26.44 12.87
CA ARG A 25 7.37 -27.16 13.69
C ARG A 25 7.00 -27.11 15.18
N MET A 26 6.55 -25.94 15.67
CA MET A 26 6.14 -25.76 17.06
C MET A 26 4.84 -26.52 17.39
N GLN A 27 3.90 -26.61 16.43
CA GLN A 27 2.70 -27.44 16.55
C GLN A 27 3.05 -28.92 16.76
N ASN A 28 4.04 -29.44 16.03
CA ASN A 28 4.48 -30.83 16.18
C ASN A 28 5.13 -31.13 17.54
N LEU A 29 5.74 -30.13 18.18
CA LEU A 29 6.42 -30.28 19.48
C LEU A 29 5.50 -29.98 20.67
N SER A 30 4.50 -29.11 20.49
CA SER A 30 3.62 -28.60 21.55
C SER A 30 2.14 -28.78 21.21
N GLY A 31 1.79 -29.94 20.64
CA GLY A 31 0.43 -30.24 20.16
C GLY A 31 -0.67 -30.07 21.22
N TYR A 32 -0.34 -30.24 22.51
CA TYR A 32 -1.28 -29.99 23.61
C TYR A 32 -1.69 -28.51 23.75
N ILE A 33 -0.76 -27.57 23.52
CA ILE A 33 -1.04 -26.13 23.61
C ILE A 33 -1.80 -25.67 22.35
N PHE A 34 -1.37 -26.12 21.17
CA PHE A 34 -2.01 -25.78 19.89
C PHE A 34 -3.31 -26.53 19.59
N GLY A 35 -3.66 -27.56 20.37
CA GLY A 35 -4.88 -28.34 20.20
C GLY A 35 -6.13 -27.68 20.78
N THR A 36 -6.01 -26.57 21.51
CA THR A 36 -7.16 -25.85 22.05
C THR A 36 -7.81 -24.97 20.98
N VAL A 37 -9.15 -24.96 20.92
CA VAL A 37 -9.95 -24.14 19.99
C VAL A 37 -9.53 -22.66 20.04
N TRP A 38 -9.17 -22.18 21.23
CA TRP A 38 -8.70 -20.81 21.46
C TRP A 38 -7.47 -20.43 20.64
N TRP A 39 -6.47 -21.32 20.56
CA TRP A 39 -5.27 -21.06 19.75
C TRP A 39 -5.56 -21.06 18.25
N GLY A 40 -6.53 -21.86 17.79
CA GLY A 40 -7.03 -21.79 16.42
C GLY A 40 -7.59 -20.42 16.07
N ILE A 41 -8.41 -19.84 16.94
CA ILE A 41 -8.96 -18.48 16.75
C ILE A 41 -7.86 -17.43 16.72
N VAL A 42 -6.95 -17.44 17.70
CA VAL A 42 -5.84 -16.47 17.79
C VAL A 42 -4.94 -16.53 16.56
N LEU A 43 -4.57 -17.72 16.09
CA LEU A 43 -3.71 -17.88 14.91
C LEU A 43 -4.41 -17.41 13.63
N ASN A 44 -5.70 -17.69 13.46
CA ASN A 44 -6.47 -17.16 12.34
C ASN A 44 -6.57 -15.64 12.39
N MET A 45 -6.78 -15.05 13.57
CA MET A 45 -6.80 -13.59 13.74
C MET A 45 -5.45 -12.97 13.39
N ILE A 46 -4.33 -13.56 13.83
CA ILE A 46 -2.99 -13.10 13.45
C ILE A 46 -2.79 -13.19 11.94
N ALA A 47 -3.15 -14.31 11.31
CA ALA A 47 -3.07 -14.47 9.86
C ALA A 47 -3.91 -13.39 9.13
N TYR A 48 -5.07 -13.05 9.68
CA TYR A 48 -5.93 -12.00 9.19
C TYR A 48 -5.24 -10.62 9.21
N PHE A 49 -4.69 -10.21 10.35
CA PHE A 49 -3.97 -8.93 10.47
C PHE A 49 -2.74 -8.87 9.55
N VAL A 50 -2.01 -9.97 9.43
CA VAL A 50 -0.84 -10.08 8.54
C VAL A 50 -1.27 -9.91 7.08
N ALA A 51 -2.33 -10.60 6.64
CA ALA A 51 -2.87 -10.45 5.30
C ALA A 51 -3.38 -9.03 5.04
N SER A 52 -4.09 -8.43 6.00
CA SER A 52 -4.56 -7.03 5.90
C SER A 52 -3.41 -6.04 5.79
N HIS A 53 -2.33 -6.25 6.55
CA HIS A 53 -1.14 -5.42 6.45
C HIS A 53 -0.48 -5.55 5.07
N ALA A 54 -0.34 -6.76 4.54
CA ALA A 54 0.25 -6.99 3.22
C ALA A 54 -0.59 -6.37 2.09
N ALA A 55 -1.91 -6.61 2.12
CA ALA A 55 -2.86 -6.05 1.15
C ALA A 55 -2.88 -4.52 1.23
N GLY A 56 -2.96 -3.96 2.45
CA GLY A 56 -2.91 -2.53 2.69
C GLY A 56 -1.62 -1.88 2.18
N ALA A 57 -0.46 -2.49 2.46
CA ALA A 57 0.83 -1.98 1.99
C ALA A 57 0.91 -1.96 0.45
N CYS A 58 0.45 -3.03 -0.21
CA CYS A 58 0.39 -3.08 -1.68
C CYS A 58 -0.56 -2.01 -2.22
N TRP A 59 -1.74 -1.87 -1.64
CA TRP A 59 -2.72 -0.84 -2.00
C TRP A 59 -2.14 0.57 -1.86
N TYR A 60 -1.46 0.86 -0.75
CA TYR A 60 -0.81 2.16 -0.53
C TYR A 60 0.27 2.45 -1.57
N LEU A 61 1.14 1.47 -1.86
CA LEU A 61 2.20 1.62 -2.86
C LEU A 61 1.64 1.82 -4.27
N LEU A 62 0.57 1.10 -4.63
CA LEU A 62 -0.13 1.27 -5.91
C LEU A 62 -0.82 2.64 -6.00
N GLY A 63 -1.44 3.12 -4.93
CA GLY A 63 -2.05 4.45 -4.90
C GLY A 63 -1.04 5.60 -5.03
N ILE A 64 0.14 5.47 -4.41
CA ILE A 64 1.24 6.42 -4.64
C ILE A 64 1.71 6.35 -6.09
N GLN A 65 1.80 5.15 -6.68
CA GLN A 65 2.16 5.00 -8.09
C GLN A 65 1.16 5.70 -9.01
N ARG A 66 -0.14 5.58 -8.71
CA ARG A 66 -1.22 6.27 -9.44
C ARG A 66 -1.10 7.78 -9.33
N SER A 67 -0.84 8.29 -8.12
CA SER A 67 -0.63 9.73 -7.87
C SER A 67 0.60 10.25 -8.63
N ALA A 68 1.68 9.46 -8.64
CA ALA A 68 2.89 9.77 -9.40
C ALA A 68 2.66 9.69 -10.92
N LYS A 69 1.77 8.81 -11.41
CA LYS A 69 1.37 8.75 -12.82
C LYS A 69 0.63 10.02 -13.23
N CYS A 70 -0.36 10.46 -12.45
CA CYS A 70 -1.08 11.72 -12.67
C CYS A 70 -0.10 12.91 -12.77
N LEU A 71 0.83 13.03 -11.81
CA LEU A 71 1.82 14.11 -11.83
C LEU A 71 2.74 14.05 -13.06
N ARG A 72 3.12 12.86 -13.52
CA ARG A 72 3.90 12.70 -14.75
C ARG A 72 3.13 13.13 -15.99
N GLU A 73 1.84 12.85 -16.05
CA GLU A 73 0.97 13.28 -17.15
C GLU A 73 0.86 14.81 -17.17
N GLN A 74 0.59 15.44 -16.02
CA GLN A 74 0.56 16.90 -15.92
C GLN A 74 1.91 17.56 -16.28
N CYS A 75 3.03 16.92 -15.94
CA CYS A 75 4.35 17.41 -16.32
C CYS A 75 4.58 17.33 -17.83
N ARG A 76 4.14 16.26 -18.50
CA ARG A 76 4.30 16.11 -19.96
C ARG A 76 3.54 17.16 -20.75
N GLU A 77 2.38 17.59 -20.26
CA GLU A 77 1.60 18.66 -20.87
C GLU A 77 2.23 20.05 -20.69
N MET A 78 3.18 20.20 -19.77
CA MET A 78 3.84 21.48 -19.49
C MET A 78 5.16 21.63 -20.25
N ASN A 79 5.27 22.74 -20.99
CA ASN A 79 6.52 23.13 -21.63
C ASN A 79 7.64 23.36 -20.60
N GLY A 80 8.77 22.66 -20.78
CA GLY A 80 9.95 22.80 -19.94
C GLY A 80 9.93 21.99 -18.63
N CYS A 81 8.95 21.09 -18.43
CA CYS A 81 8.96 20.16 -17.31
C CYS A 81 9.79 18.91 -17.62
N ASP A 82 10.91 18.73 -16.90
CA ASP A 82 11.70 17.50 -16.94
C ASP A 82 11.17 16.52 -15.88
N LEU A 83 11.04 15.23 -16.23
CA LEU A 83 10.68 14.15 -15.31
C LEU A 83 11.63 14.04 -14.11
N ARG A 84 12.87 14.55 -14.23
CA ARG A 84 13.81 14.69 -13.10
C ARG A 84 13.27 15.60 -11.99
N LEU A 85 12.41 16.57 -12.31
CA LEU A 85 11.80 17.48 -11.34
C LEU A 85 10.86 16.76 -10.38
N LEU A 86 10.23 15.66 -10.83
CA LEU A 86 9.30 14.85 -10.05
C LEU A 86 9.98 13.86 -9.09
N SER A 87 11.28 13.59 -9.28
CA SER A 87 12.03 12.65 -8.45
C SER A 87 12.59 13.36 -7.22
N CYS A 88 12.48 12.83 -6.01
CA CYS A 88 13.10 13.43 -4.81
C CYS A 88 14.59 13.76 -5.06
N LYS A 89 15.04 14.98 -4.74
CA LYS A 89 16.49 15.29 -4.76
C LYS A 89 17.09 14.62 -3.54
N GLU A 90 18.17 13.88 -3.70
CA GLU A 90 19.11 13.72 -2.60
C GLU A 90 19.67 15.12 -2.28
N PRO A 91 19.64 15.57 -1.02
CA PRO A 91 20.34 16.79 -0.67
C PRO A 91 21.84 16.55 -0.90
N ILE A 92 22.41 17.23 -1.90
CA ILE A 92 23.84 17.19 -2.16
C ILE A 92 24.48 18.28 -1.30
N TYR A 93 25.29 17.87 -0.31
CA TYR A 93 26.04 18.77 0.55
C TYR A 93 27.47 18.91 0.02
N TYR A 94 27.84 20.11 -0.46
CA TYR A 94 29.23 20.46 -0.76
C TYR A 94 29.67 21.60 0.17
N GLY A 95 30.06 21.28 1.41
CA GLY A 95 30.70 22.24 2.31
C GLY A 95 29.88 23.49 2.69
N THR A 96 28.64 23.62 2.25
CA THR A 96 27.71 24.71 2.57
C THR A 96 26.52 24.18 3.35
N THR A 97 26.03 24.97 4.32
CA THR A 97 24.82 24.67 5.11
C THR A 97 23.52 24.84 4.31
N ASP A 98 23.58 25.57 3.20
CA ASP A 98 22.40 25.87 2.39
C ASP A 98 22.19 24.84 1.29
N MET A 99 20.97 24.30 1.24
CA MET A 99 20.53 23.43 0.15
C MET A 99 20.54 24.21 -1.17
N VAL A 100 21.21 23.69 -2.19
CA VAL A 100 21.06 24.18 -3.57
C VAL A 100 19.64 23.89 -4.04
N ARG A 101 18.75 24.86 -3.81
CA ARG A 101 17.33 24.79 -4.10
C ARG A 101 17.10 25.00 -5.59
N ASP A 102 16.71 23.94 -6.27
CA ASP A 102 16.43 23.95 -7.69
C ASP A 102 15.15 24.78 -7.94
N ARG A 103 15.31 25.97 -8.51
CA ARG A 103 14.21 26.92 -8.75
C ARG A 103 13.12 26.30 -9.64
N ALA A 104 13.48 25.46 -10.61
CA ALA A 104 12.51 24.80 -11.48
C ALA A 104 11.64 23.79 -10.70
N ARG A 105 12.21 23.12 -9.70
CA ARG A 105 11.48 22.17 -8.84
C ARG A 105 10.53 22.85 -7.87
N LEU A 106 10.90 24.01 -7.33
CA LEU A 106 9.98 24.82 -6.52
C LEU A 106 8.82 25.31 -7.36
N ALA A 107 9.09 25.83 -8.55
CA ALA A 107 8.05 26.28 -9.47
C ALA A 107 7.10 25.14 -9.86
N TRP A 108 7.63 23.93 -10.07
CA TRP A 108 6.81 22.73 -10.28
C TRP A 108 5.98 22.37 -9.04
N ALA A 109 6.58 22.39 -7.84
CA ALA A 109 5.88 22.09 -6.59
C ALA A 109 4.76 23.10 -6.25
N GLU A 110 4.90 24.34 -6.69
CA GLU A 110 3.90 25.40 -6.55
C GLU A 110 2.87 25.44 -7.69
N ASN A 111 2.96 24.52 -8.66
CA ASN A 111 2.01 24.48 -9.76
C ASN A 111 0.61 24.11 -9.27
N LYS A 112 -0.30 25.09 -9.28
CA LYS A 112 -1.66 24.93 -8.78
C LYS A 112 -2.48 23.93 -9.60
N GLN A 113 -2.28 23.86 -10.92
CA GLN A 113 -3.03 22.96 -11.79
C GLN A 113 -2.65 21.50 -11.54
N ALA A 114 -1.35 21.19 -11.51
CA ALA A 114 -0.89 19.84 -11.19
C ALA A 114 -1.33 19.41 -9.78
N ARG A 115 -1.29 20.33 -8.80
CA ARG A 115 -1.72 20.06 -7.43
C ARG A 115 -3.21 19.82 -7.34
N SER A 116 -4.03 20.66 -7.95
CA SER A 116 -5.50 20.54 -7.90
C SER A 116 -6.00 19.28 -8.61
N THR A 117 -5.38 18.91 -9.74
CA THR A 117 -5.74 17.70 -10.49
C THR A 117 -5.31 16.42 -9.79
N CYS A 118 -4.09 16.37 -9.24
CA CYS A 118 -3.53 15.10 -8.76
C CYS A 118 -3.59 14.92 -7.24
N ILE A 119 -3.53 15.98 -6.43
CA ILE A 119 -3.19 15.84 -5.01
C ILE A 119 -4.23 16.48 -4.07
N GLU A 120 -4.90 17.56 -4.47
CA GLU A 120 -5.89 18.22 -3.60
C GLU A 120 -7.23 17.49 -3.56
N SER A 121 -7.61 16.82 -4.65
CA SER A 121 -8.88 16.12 -4.78
C SER A 121 -8.69 14.79 -5.49
N SER A 122 -9.34 13.74 -4.97
CA SER A 122 -9.39 12.42 -5.60
C SER A 122 -10.39 12.32 -6.75
N ASN A 123 -11.20 13.37 -6.99
CA ASN A 123 -12.24 13.38 -8.02
C ASN A 123 -11.76 13.93 -9.38
N ASN A 124 -10.62 14.61 -9.40
CA ASN A 124 -10.11 15.27 -10.61
C ASN A 124 -9.24 14.34 -11.49
N TYR A 125 -9.06 13.09 -11.07
CA TYR A 125 -8.31 12.06 -11.78
C TYR A 125 -8.91 10.68 -11.49
N ASP A 126 -8.75 9.75 -12.44
CA ASP A 126 -9.26 8.39 -12.29
C ASP A 126 -8.35 7.53 -11.38
N TYR A 127 -8.62 7.63 -10.08
CA TYR A 127 -7.94 6.86 -9.04
C TYR A 127 -8.59 5.51 -8.73
N GLY A 128 -9.84 5.27 -9.12
CA GLY A 128 -10.63 4.09 -8.73
C GLY A 128 -10.46 3.70 -7.25
N ALA A 129 -10.01 2.47 -7.00
CA ALA A 129 -9.82 1.90 -5.66
C ALA A 129 -8.81 2.67 -4.79
N TYR A 130 -8.00 3.55 -5.37
CA TYR A 130 -6.94 4.29 -4.68
C TYR A 130 -7.32 5.72 -4.32
N LYS A 131 -8.59 6.14 -4.52
CA LYS A 131 -9.06 7.50 -4.20
C LYS A 131 -8.65 7.97 -2.81
N TRP A 132 -8.73 7.10 -1.80
CA TRP A 132 -8.39 7.47 -0.42
C TRP A 132 -6.88 7.62 -0.19
N THR A 133 -6.03 7.04 -1.04
CA THR A 133 -4.57 7.20 -0.91
C THR A 133 -4.12 8.63 -1.19
N VAL A 134 -4.88 9.41 -1.97
CA VAL A 134 -4.56 10.80 -2.31
C VAL A 134 -4.42 11.66 -1.05
N GLN A 135 -5.33 11.49 -0.09
CA GLN A 135 -5.27 12.18 1.21
C GLN A 135 -4.03 11.77 2.02
N LEU A 136 -3.54 10.54 1.81
CA LEU A 136 -2.40 9.99 2.52
C LEU A 136 -1.07 10.44 1.92
N VAL A 137 -1.04 10.79 0.63
CA VAL A 137 0.14 11.32 -0.07
C VAL A 137 0.55 12.67 0.51
N THR A 138 -0.41 13.56 0.80
CA THR A 138 -0.16 14.88 1.42
C THR A 138 0.03 14.83 2.92
N ASN A 139 -0.43 13.74 3.55
CA ASN A 139 -0.37 13.61 4.99
C ASN A 139 1.08 13.57 5.50
N VAL A 140 1.33 14.23 6.62
CA VAL A 140 2.65 14.26 7.27
C VAL A 140 2.78 13.19 8.35
N SER A 141 1.67 12.72 8.92
CA SER A 141 1.69 11.81 10.04
C SER A 141 2.08 10.39 9.60
N ARG A 142 3.09 9.83 10.28
CA ARG A 142 3.56 8.46 9.97
C ARG A 142 2.58 7.40 10.44
N LEU A 143 1.83 7.69 11.50
CA LEU A 143 0.86 6.77 12.07
C LEU A 143 -0.32 6.55 11.12
N GLU A 144 -0.86 7.60 10.51
CA GLU A 144 -1.95 7.44 9.54
C GLU A 144 -1.45 6.69 8.30
N LYS A 145 -0.21 6.94 7.86
CA LYS A 145 0.43 6.19 6.76
C LYS A 145 0.57 4.70 7.01
N ILE A 146 0.50 4.25 8.26
CA ILE A 146 0.58 2.83 8.65
C ILE A 146 -0.81 2.27 8.95
N LEU A 147 -1.59 2.96 9.77
CA LEU A 147 -2.89 2.48 10.24
C LEU A 147 -3.95 2.50 9.14
N PHE A 148 -3.93 3.51 8.27
CA PHE A 148 -4.96 3.67 7.25
C PHE A 148 -4.90 2.57 6.17
N PRO A 149 -3.71 2.17 5.66
CA PRO A 149 -3.62 1.00 4.78
C PRO A 149 -4.04 -0.30 5.47
N ILE A 150 -3.70 -0.49 6.75
CA ILE A 150 -4.14 -1.68 7.52
C ILE A 150 -5.67 -1.69 7.63
N PHE A 151 -6.27 -0.54 7.95
CA PHE A 151 -7.72 -0.39 8.01
C PHE A 151 -8.39 -0.72 6.67
N TRP A 152 -7.86 -0.20 5.56
CA TRP A 152 -8.35 -0.55 4.23
C TRP A 152 -8.22 -2.05 3.94
N GLY A 153 -7.09 -2.66 4.29
CA GLY A 153 -6.86 -4.09 4.12
C GLY A 153 -7.82 -4.95 4.95
N LEU A 154 -8.11 -4.56 6.20
CA LEU A 154 -9.09 -5.22 7.06
C LEU A 154 -10.50 -5.13 6.46
N MET A 155 -10.95 -3.93 6.08
CA MET A 155 -12.26 -3.74 5.46
C MET A 155 -12.43 -4.58 4.20
N THR A 156 -11.41 -4.58 3.33
CA THR A 156 -11.48 -5.26 2.03
C THR A 156 -11.47 -6.78 2.18
N LEU A 157 -10.59 -7.32 3.03
CA LEU A 157 -10.55 -8.76 3.30
C LEU A 157 -11.79 -9.24 4.07
N SER A 158 -12.46 -8.35 4.80
CA SER A 158 -13.72 -8.65 5.51
C SER A 158 -14.94 -8.61 4.58
N THR A 159 -14.76 -8.31 3.30
CA THR A 159 -15.86 -8.11 2.32
C THR A 159 -16.75 -6.91 2.67
N PHE A 160 -16.29 -5.97 3.51
CA PHE A 160 -16.97 -4.70 3.80
C PHE A 160 -16.54 -3.56 2.87
N GLY A 161 -15.51 -3.76 2.04
CA GLY A 161 -14.99 -2.74 1.13
C GLY A 161 -15.88 -2.55 -0.11
N ASN A 162 -16.09 -1.29 -0.51
CA ASN A 162 -16.64 -0.95 -1.82
C ASN A 162 -15.46 -0.68 -2.78
N LEU A 163 -15.11 -1.66 -3.61
CA LEU A 163 -14.00 -1.57 -4.55
C LEU A 163 -14.48 -1.03 -5.89
N GLU A 164 -14.06 0.18 -6.21
CA GLU A 164 -14.19 0.75 -7.56
C GLU A 164 -12.97 0.35 -8.37
N SER A 165 -13.13 -0.46 -9.42
CA SER A 165 -11.99 -0.91 -10.22
C SER A 165 -11.50 0.19 -11.15
N THR A 166 -10.19 0.24 -11.36
CA THR A 166 -9.57 1.00 -12.46
C THR A 166 -9.49 0.13 -13.72
N THR A 167 -9.06 0.74 -14.84
CA THR A 167 -8.82 0.06 -16.13
C THR A 167 -7.44 -0.60 -16.24
N GLU A 168 -6.58 -0.48 -15.22
CA GLU A 168 -5.22 -1.04 -15.25
C GLU A 168 -5.22 -2.52 -14.84
N TRP A 169 -4.77 -3.38 -15.76
CA TRP A 169 -4.75 -4.84 -15.59
C TRP A 169 -4.07 -5.32 -14.29
N LEU A 170 -2.93 -4.71 -13.90
CA LEU A 170 -2.23 -5.08 -12.66
C LEU A 170 -3.06 -4.80 -11.40
N GLU A 171 -3.82 -3.70 -11.40
CA GLU A 171 -4.66 -3.28 -10.29
C GLU A 171 -5.89 -4.20 -10.19
N VAL A 172 -6.44 -4.62 -11.34
CA VAL A 172 -7.52 -5.61 -11.42
C VAL A 172 -7.07 -6.97 -10.86
N VAL A 173 -5.91 -7.48 -11.30
CA VAL A 173 -5.37 -8.76 -10.82
C VAL A 173 -5.12 -8.71 -9.30
N PHE A 174 -4.57 -7.60 -8.80
CA PHE A 174 -4.40 -7.39 -7.36
C PHE A 174 -5.73 -7.47 -6.60
N ASN A 175 -6.77 -6.77 -7.07
CA ASN A 175 -8.09 -6.80 -6.45
C ASN A 175 -8.70 -8.20 -6.42
N ILE A 176 -8.56 -8.98 -7.50
CA ILE A 176 -9.02 -10.38 -7.55
C ILE A 176 -8.31 -11.22 -6.48
N ILE A 177 -6.99 -11.08 -6.32
CA ILE A 177 -6.21 -11.81 -5.31
C ILE A 177 -6.64 -11.42 -3.89
N VAL A 178 -6.84 -10.12 -3.62
CA VAL A 178 -7.28 -9.64 -2.30
C VAL A 178 -8.68 -10.17 -1.97
N LEU A 179 -9.62 -10.08 -2.91
CA LEU A 179 -11.00 -10.56 -2.67
C LEU A 179 -11.06 -12.07 -2.45
N THR A 180 -10.35 -12.85 -3.28
CA THR A 180 -10.31 -14.31 -3.14
C THR A 180 -9.62 -14.75 -1.84
N SER A 181 -8.51 -14.11 -1.47
CA SER A 181 -7.84 -14.39 -0.18
C SER A 181 -8.69 -13.97 1.03
N GLY A 182 -9.41 -12.85 0.96
CA GLY A 182 -10.35 -12.42 2.00
C GLY A 182 -11.45 -13.44 2.24
N LEU A 183 -12.08 -13.93 1.17
CA LEU A 183 -13.10 -14.98 1.27
C LEU A 183 -12.56 -16.25 1.94
N LEU A 184 -11.37 -16.71 1.53
CA LEU A 184 -10.72 -17.87 2.14
C LEU A 184 -10.43 -17.66 3.63
N LEU A 185 -9.91 -16.50 4.01
CA LEU A 185 -9.60 -16.20 5.41
C LEU A 185 -10.87 -16.13 6.29
N VAL A 186 -11.94 -15.52 5.80
CA VAL A 186 -13.23 -15.46 6.52
C VAL A 186 -13.81 -16.86 6.71
N THR A 187 -13.79 -17.69 5.67
CA THR A 187 -14.27 -19.09 5.78
C THR A 187 -13.44 -19.92 6.75
N MET A 188 -12.10 -19.76 6.75
CA MET A 188 -11.21 -20.42 7.72
C MET A 188 -11.47 -19.94 9.15
N LEU A 189 -11.73 -18.66 9.36
CA LEU A 189 -12.04 -18.11 10.69
C LEU A 189 -13.36 -18.70 11.23
N ILE A 190 -14.43 -18.67 10.44
CA ILE A 190 -15.73 -19.23 10.83
C ILE A 190 -15.63 -20.74 11.07
N GLY A 191 -14.87 -21.46 10.23
CA GLY A 191 -14.67 -22.90 10.35
C GLY A 191 -13.94 -23.33 11.63
N ASN A 192 -13.10 -22.46 12.21
CA ASN A 192 -12.33 -22.73 13.43
C ASN A 192 -12.98 -22.18 14.71
N ILE A 193 -14.13 -21.49 14.62
CA ILE A 193 -14.90 -20.98 15.77
C ILE A 193 -15.92 -22.03 16.29
N LYS A 194 -16.02 -23.20 15.65
CA LYS A 194 -16.79 -24.36 16.14
C LYS A 194 -15.93 -25.28 16.98
#